data_AF-A0A9X7AT31-F1
#
_entry.id   AF-A0A9X7AT31-F1
#
_cell.length_a   1.000
_cell.length_b   1.000
_cell.length_c   1.000
_cell.angle_alpha   90.00
_cell.angle_beta   90.00
_cell.angle_gamma   90.00
#
_symmetry.space_group_name_H-M   'P 1'
#
loop_
_entity.id
_entity.type
_entity.pdbx_description
1 polymer ?
#
loop_
_entity_poly.entity_id
_entity_poly.type
_entity_poly.pdbx_seq_one_letter_code
_entity_poly.pdbx_strand_id
1 'polypeptide(L)'
;MFTVDHSQAKGFDPIQPGEYEVIVINYDQTTSQNGNPRIIVDYEIRSDVDQPCQGQKILYDNFVVTENSMWRLQAASKAAG
;
A
#
# COMPACT_ATOMS: atom_id res chain seq x y z
N MET A 1 -28.10 21.05 -9.00
CA MET A 1 -26.70 20.96 -9.41
C MET A 1 -25.87 20.85 -8.14
N PHE A 2 -25.06 19.80 -7.98
CA PHE A 2 -24.17 19.67 -6.82
C PHE A 2 -22.93 20.53 -7.04
N THR A 3 -22.57 21.36 -6.06
CA THR A 3 -21.37 22.20 -6.09
C THR A 3 -20.34 21.59 -5.14
N VAL A 4 -19.15 21.28 -5.66
CA VAL A 4 -18.05 20.72 -4.88
C VAL A 4 -17.20 21.86 -4.32
N ASP A 5 -17.15 21.99 -3.00
CA ASP A 5 -16.29 22.95 -2.29
C ASP A 5 -15.04 22.23 -1.78
N HIS A 6 -13.92 22.43 -2.46
CA HIS A 6 -12.64 21.83 -2.11
C HIS A 6 -12.04 22.39 -0.81
N SER A 7 -12.51 23.55 -0.32
CA SER A 7 -12.02 24.14 0.93
C SER A 7 -12.51 23.42 2.18
N GLN A 8 -13.57 22.60 2.06
CA GLN A 8 -14.11 21.76 3.12
C GLN A 8 -13.31 20.46 3.31
N ALA A 9 -12.48 20.07 2.34
CA ALA A 9 -11.60 18.93 2.46
C ALA A 9 -10.36 19.34 3.26
N LYS A 10 -10.07 18.62 4.36
CA LYS A 10 -8.75 18.72 4.99
C LYS A 10 -7.71 18.27 3.95
N GLY A 11 -6.65 19.05 3.79
CA GLY A 11 -5.51 18.66 2.95
C GLY A 11 -5.00 17.29 3.39
N PHE A 12 -4.63 16.45 2.43
CA PHE A 12 -3.93 15.21 2.71
C PHE A 12 -2.44 15.50 2.62
N ASP A 13 -1.69 15.24 3.68
CA ASP A 13 -0.24 15.25 3.58
C ASP A 13 0.21 13.93 2.94
N PRO A 14 1.04 13.99 1.88
CA PRO A 14 1.56 12.78 1.26
C PRO A 14 2.42 12.00 2.28
N ILE A 15 2.27 10.68 2.27
CA ILE A 15 3.10 9.77 3.05
C ILE A 15 4.56 10.01 2.66
N GLN A 16 5.37 10.44 3.62
CA GLN A 16 6.79 10.68 3.39
C GLN A 16 7.55 9.36 3.25
N PRO A 17 8.67 9.30 2.52
CA PRO A 17 9.52 8.12 2.52
C PRO A 17 10.05 7.84 3.94
N GLY A 18 9.90 6.60 4.41
CA GLY A 18 10.31 6.21 5.76
C GLY A 18 9.96 4.76 6.07
N GLU A 19 10.26 4.36 7.31
CA GLU A 19 9.86 3.07 7.86
C GLU A 19 8.59 3.24 8.69
N TYR A 20 7.63 2.34 8.48
CA TYR A 20 6.31 2.40 9.11
C TYR A 20 5.90 1.02 9.59
N GLU A 21 5.23 0.97 10.73
CA GLU A 21 4.48 -0.21 11.13
C GLU A 21 3.12 -0.21 10.43
N VAL A 22 2.87 -1.26 9.65
CA VAL A 22 1.68 -1.38 8.81
C VAL A 22 0.94 -2.70 9.06
N ILE A 23 -0.35 -2.69 8.74
CA ILE A 23 -1.18 -3.90 8.66
C ILE A 23 -1.72 -4.05 7.24
N VAL A 24 -1.84 -5.30 6.77
CA VAL A 24 -2.50 -5.60 5.49
C VAL A 24 -4.01 -5.47 5.69
N ILE A 25 -4.64 -4.58 4.92
CA ILE A 25 -6.10 -4.36 4.98
C ILE A 25 -6.84 -4.98 3.81
N ASN A 26 -6.15 -5.20 2.68
CA ASN A 26 -6.71 -5.82 1.49
C ASN A 26 -5.60 -6.42 0.62
N TYR A 27 -5.95 -7.42 -0.18
CA TYR A 27 -5.08 -7.94 -1.23
C TYR A 27 -5.90 -8.39 -2.44
N ASP A 28 -5.29 -8.32 -3.63
CA ASP A 28 -5.88 -8.82 -4.87
C ASP A 28 -4.83 -9.61 -5.67
N GLN A 29 -5.28 -10.66 -6.36
CA GLN A 29 -4.44 -11.47 -7.24
C GLN A 29 -4.89 -11.28 -8.67
N THR A 30 -3.98 -10.83 -9.52
CA THR A 30 -4.31 -10.42 -10.89
C THR A 30 -3.13 -10.64 -11.82
N THR A 31 -3.27 -10.18 -13.05
CA THR A 31 -2.22 -10.21 -14.07
C THR A 31 -1.78 -8.78 -14.36
N SER A 32 -0.46 -8.57 -14.41
CA SER A 32 0.12 -7.31 -14.89
C SER A 32 -0.21 -7.07 -16.36
N GLN A 33 0.01 -5.84 -16.84
CA GLN A 33 -0.19 -5.50 -18.25
C GLN A 33 0.65 -6.37 -19.21
N ASN A 34 1.79 -6.87 -18.74
CA ASN A 34 2.70 -7.70 -19.51
C ASN A 34 2.44 -9.21 -19.36
N GLY A 35 1.31 -9.62 -18.77
CA GLY A 35 0.94 -11.03 -18.62
C GLY A 35 1.55 -11.74 -17.41
N ASN A 36 2.42 -11.09 -16.63
CA ASN A 36 3.01 -11.70 -15.43
C ASN A 36 1.99 -11.76 -14.29
N PRO A 37 1.96 -12.86 -13.51
CA PRO A 37 1.20 -12.92 -12.26
C PRO A 37 1.60 -11.79 -11.32
N ARG A 38 0.63 -11.24 -10.60
CA ARG A 38 0.83 -10.12 -9.68
C ARG A 38 -0.09 -10.23 -8.47
N ILE A 39 0.45 -9.88 -7.32
CA ILE A 39 -0.33 -9.62 -6.11
C ILE A 39 -0.29 -8.12 -5.83
N ILE A 40 -1.45 -7.53 -5.56
CA ILE A 40 -1.58 -6.15 -5.10
C ILE A 40 -1.92 -6.21 -3.63
N VAL A 41 -1.20 -5.46 -2.79
CA VAL A 41 -1.45 -5.39 -1.35
C VAL A 41 -1.72 -3.95 -0.97
N ASP A 42 -2.78 -3.74 -0.20
CA ASP A 42 -3.08 -2.45 0.43
C ASP A 42 -2.78 -2.54 1.92
N TYR A 43 -2.14 -1.51 2.44
CA TYR A 43 -1.77 -1.41 3.85
C TYR A 43 -2.43 -0.21 4.51
N GLU A 44 -2.63 -0.31 5.82
CA GLU A 44 -2.87 0.81 6.70
C GLU A 44 -1.66 0.99 7.62
N ILE A 45 -1.15 2.21 7.70
CA ILE A 45 -0.16 2.58 8.72
C ILE A 45 -0.88 2.55 10.06
N ARG A 46 -0.42 1.66 10.95
CA ARG A 46 -1.08 1.35 12.22
C ARG A 46 -1.43 2.63 12.98
N SER A 47 -2.73 2.82 13.23
CA SER A 47 -3.26 3.95 14.00
C SER A 47 -3.09 3.81 15.50
N ASP A 48 -2.68 2.63 15.97
CA ASP A 48 -2.49 2.28 17.38
C ASP A 48 -1.02 2.40 17.85
N VAL A 49 -0.13 2.87 16.98
CA VAL A 49 1.30 3.09 17.25
C VAL A 49 1.63 4.57 17.04
N ASP A 50 2.40 5.17 17.95
CA ASP A 50 2.85 6.56 17.82
C ASP A 50 3.93 6.68 16.73
N GLN A 51 3.50 7.01 15.51
CA GLN A 51 4.37 7.14 14.33
C GLN A 51 3.81 8.17 13.33
N PRO A 52 4.63 8.71 12.42
CA PRO A 52 4.16 9.61 11.38
C PRO A 52 3.14 8.91 10.45
N CYS A 53 2.21 9.68 9.87
CA CYS A 53 1.22 9.20 8.91
C CYS A 53 0.27 8.08 9.44
N GLN A 54 0.14 7.92 10.76
CA GLN A 54 -0.78 6.95 11.38
C GLN A 54 -2.21 7.06 10.83
N GLY A 55 -2.85 5.93 10.55
CA GLY A 55 -4.19 5.83 9.96
C GLY A 55 -4.27 6.14 8.46
N GLN A 56 -3.17 6.54 7.81
CA GLN A 56 -3.14 6.67 6.34
C GLN A 56 -2.97 5.30 5.66
N LYS A 57 -3.39 5.22 4.39
CA LYS A 57 -3.35 4.00 3.59
C LYS A 57 -2.27 4.06 2.53
N ILE A 58 -1.48 3.00 2.44
CA ILE A 58 -0.56 2.76 1.33
C ILE A 58 -1.28 1.80 0.39
N LEU A 59 -1.74 2.32 -0.74
CA LEU A 59 -2.56 1.57 -1.69
C LEU A 59 -1.74 1.10 -2.88
N TYR A 60 -2.16 -0.02 -3.46
CA TYR A 60 -1.64 -0.55 -4.70
C TYR A 60 -0.15 -0.91 -4.63
N ASP A 61 0.31 -1.56 -3.57
CA ASP A 61 1.67 -2.11 -3.56
C ASP A 61 1.73 -3.36 -4.45
N ASN A 62 2.53 -3.31 -5.51
CA ASN A 62 2.54 -4.32 -6.56
C ASN A 62 3.71 -5.31 -6.38
N PHE A 63 3.38 -6.57 -6.13
CA PHE A 63 4.29 -7.71 -6.17
C PHE A 63 4.13 -8.43 -7.51
N VAL A 64 4.89 -8.01 -8.52
CA VAL A 64 4.89 -8.68 -9.83
C VAL A 64 5.87 -9.85 -9.79
N VAL A 65 5.45 -11.01 -10.28
CA VAL A 65 6.27 -12.22 -10.35
C VAL A 65 7.17 -12.12 -11.58
N THR A 66 8.39 -11.63 -11.38
CA THR A 66 9.46 -11.62 -12.40
C THR A 66 10.79 -11.96 -11.72
N GLU A 67 11.79 -12.38 -12.51
CA GLU A 67 13.13 -12.69 -12.00
C GLU A 67 13.74 -11.51 -11.20
N ASN A 68 13.56 -10.28 -11.69
CA ASN A 68 14.13 -9.08 -11.08
C ASN A 68 13.37 -8.59 -9.84
N SER A 69 12.13 -9.02 -9.62
CA SER A 69 11.25 -8.52 -8.55
C SER A 69 10.85 -9.58 -7.52
N MET A 70 11.18 -10.85 -7.76
CA MET A 70 10.80 -11.98 -6.89
C MET A 70 11.27 -11.80 -5.44
N TRP A 71 12.41 -11.13 -5.24
CA TRP A 71 12.97 -10.89 -3.91
C TRP A 71 11.99 -10.18 -2.96
N ARG A 72 11.11 -9.31 -3.49
CA ARG A 72 10.09 -8.61 -2.68
C ARG A 72 9.05 -9.58 -2.14
N LEU A 73 8.58 -10.48 -2.99
CA LEU A 73 7.59 -11.48 -2.61
C LEU A 73 8.18 -12.49 -1.61
N GLN A 74 9.46 -12.87 -1.79
CA GLN A 74 10.18 -13.72 -0.84
C GLN A 74 10.36 -13.03 0.51
N ALA A 75 10.72 -11.74 0.53
CA ALA A 75 10.86 -10.96 1.76
C ALA A 75 9.51 -10.85 2.51
N ALA A 76 8.43 -10.55 1.79
CA ALA A 76 7.08 -10.52 2.36
C ALA A 76 6.65 -11.90 2.89
N SER A 77 6.92 -12.98 2.15
CA SER A 77 6.63 -14.35 2.59
C SER A 77 7.39 -14.71 3.86
N LYS A 78 8.67 -14.32 3.98
CA LYS A 78 9.48 -14.55 5.18
C LYS A 78 8.99 -13.75 6.39
N ALA A 79 8.48 -12.54 6.17
CA ALA A 79 7.91 -11.73 7.25
C ALA A 79 6.57 -12.32 7.77
N ALA A 80 5.84 -13.05 6.92
CA ALA A 80 4.58 -13.68 7.28
C ALA A 80 4.74 -15.02 8.05
N GLY A 81 5.90 -15.68 7.99
CA GLY A 81 6.14 -16.97 8.65
C GLY A 81 7.53 -17.54 8.42
#